data_AF-K9YH01-F1
#
_entry.id   AF-K9YH01-F1
#
_cell.length_a   1.000
_cell.length_b   1.000
_cell.length_c   1.000
_cell.angle_alpha   90.00
_cell.angle_beta   90.00
_cell.angle_gamma   90.00
#
_symmetry.space_group_name_H-M   'P 1'
#
loop_
_entity.id
_entity.type
_entity.pdbx_description
1 polymer ?
#
loop_
_entity_poly.entity_id
_entity_poly.type
_entity_poly.pdbx_seq_one_letter_code
_entity_poly.pdbx_strand_id
1 'polypeptide(L)'
;MPIKSYRNDLLVRLSNPEYSSQYLKAALDETLEDGNMEAFFLALNNVIEAREETLDFAKEANISREELKRIVSKKESPNLMTLTSLLKAVGLTIDFKPSVSVNQD
;
A
#
# COMPACT_ATOMS: atom_id res chain seq x y z
N MET A 1 -5.08 -15.70 28.41
CA MET A 1 -4.79 -15.66 26.97
C MET A 1 -3.76 -14.58 26.72
N PRO A 2 -2.68 -14.82 25.95
CA PRO A 2 -1.82 -13.74 25.50
C PRO A 2 -2.64 -12.83 24.58
N ILE A 3 -2.60 -11.51 24.83
CA ILE A 3 -3.23 -10.52 23.97
C ILE A 3 -2.39 -10.47 22.70
N LYS A 4 -2.94 -10.96 21.58
CA LYS A 4 -2.31 -10.77 20.28
C LYS A 4 -2.24 -9.28 20.00
N SER A 5 -1.05 -8.78 19.70
CA SER A 5 -0.87 -7.42 19.21
C SER A 5 -1.62 -7.29 17.88
N TYR A 6 -2.68 -6.46 17.85
CA TYR A 6 -3.44 -6.17 16.63
C TYR A 6 -2.52 -5.80 15.46
N ARG A 7 -1.45 -5.05 15.75
CA ARG A 7 -0.45 -4.65 14.75
C ARG A 7 0.29 -5.85 14.16
N ASN A 8 0.75 -6.80 14.99
CA ASN A 8 1.49 -7.95 14.50
C ASN A 8 0.60 -8.86 13.65
N ASP A 9 -0.63 -9.12 14.08
CA ASP A 9 -1.61 -9.89 13.30
C ASP A 9 -1.99 -9.18 11.98
N LEU A 10 -1.98 -7.85 11.96
CA LEU A 10 -2.14 -7.08 10.72
C LEU A 10 -0.94 -7.28 9.78
N LEU A 11 0.29 -7.10 10.25
CA LEU A 11 1.49 -7.28 9.41
C LEU A 11 1.59 -8.69 8.83
N VAL A 12 1.26 -9.71 9.62
CA VAL A 12 1.20 -11.11 9.15
C VAL A 12 0.22 -11.26 7.99
N ARG A 13 -0.98 -10.68 8.08
CA ARG A 13 -1.97 -10.75 6.98
C ARG A 13 -1.50 -9.98 5.74
N LEU A 14 -0.87 -8.82 5.93
CA LEU A 14 -0.36 -7.98 4.84
C LEU A 14 0.85 -8.60 4.10
N SER A 15 1.46 -9.65 4.65
CA SER A 15 2.43 -10.45 3.88
C SER A 15 1.80 -11.19 2.69
N ASN A 16 0.47 -11.40 2.70
CA ASN A 16 -0.28 -11.97 1.59
C ASN A 16 -0.67 -10.87 0.57
N PRO A 17 -0.20 -10.94 -0.69
CA PRO A 17 -0.53 -9.95 -1.71
C PRO A 17 -2.04 -9.76 -1.96
N GLU A 18 -2.85 -10.82 -1.84
CA GLU A 18 -4.30 -10.74 -2.03
C GLU A 18 -4.97 -9.92 -0.91
N TYR A 19 -4.53 -10.11 0.33
CA TYR A 19 -5.05 -9.31 1.45
C TYR A 19 -4.59 -7.85 1.34
N SER A 20 -3.33 -7.63 0.96
CA SER A 20 -2.77 -6.30 0.76
C SER A 20 -3.43 -5.52 -0.36
N SER A 21 -3.82 -6.18 -1.46
CA SER A 21 -4.53 -5.54 -2.56
C SER A 21 -5.90 -5.02 -2.11
N GLN A 22 -6.66 -5.85 -1.39
CA GLN A 22 -7.97 -5.50 -0.84
C GLN A 22 -7.86 -4.37 0.20
N TYR A 23 -6.84 -4.45 1.05
CA TYR A 23 -6.58 -3.46 2.09
C TYR A 23 -6.24 -2.07 1.52
N LEU A 24 -5.32 -1.99 0.53
CA LEU A 24 -5.01 -0.71 -0.13
C LEU A 24 -6.19 -0.19 -0.95
N LYS A 25 -6.95 -1.08 -1.57
CA LYS A 25 -8.14 -0.69 -2.32
C LYS A 25 -9.17 -0.03 -1.42
N ALA A 26 -9.49 -0.63 -0.26
CA ALA A 26 -10.44 -0.06 0.69
C ALA A 26 -9.97 1.32 1.17
N ALA A 27 -8.70 1.46 1.56
CA ALA A 27 -8.14 2.74 1.99
C ALA A 27 -8.18 3.80 0.89
N LEU A 28 -7.90 3.42 -0.37
CA LEU A 28 -7.99 4.35 -1.50
C LEU A 28 -9.43 4.77 -1.79
N ASP A 29 -10.38 3.83 -1.77
CA ASP A 29 -11.80 4.14 -2.01
C ASP A 29 -12.33 5.11 -0.94
N GLU A 30 -12.00 4.89 0.34
CA GLU A 30 -12.35 5.81 1.44
C GLU A 30 -11.71 7.20 1.27
N THR A 31 -10.40 7.24 1.00
CA THR A 31 -9.67 8.51 0.74
C THR A 31 -10.29 9.30 -0.42
N LEU A 32 -10.80 8.63 -1.46
CA LEU A 32 -11.45 9.30 -2.59
C LEU A 32 -12.85 9.83 -2.25
N GLU A 33 -13.52 9.25 -1.25
CA GLU A 33 -14.82 9.70 -0.76
C GLU A 33 -14.69 10.90 0.20
N ASP A 34 -13.76 10.82 1.16
CA ASP A 34 -13.64 11.81 2.24
C ASP A 34 -12.49 12.83 2.05
N GLY A 35 -11.61 12.61 1.06
CA GLY A 35 -10.43 13.43 0.78
C GLY A 35 -9.25 13.21 1.74
N ASN A 36 -9.33 12.25 2.67
CA ASN A 36 -8.32 11.99 3.69
C ASN A 36 -7.18 11.14 3.15
N MET A 37 -6.18 11.80 2.55
CA MET A 37 -4.98 11.13 2.03
C MET A 37 -4.15 10.41 3.09
N GLU A 38 -4.27 10.76 4.37
CA GLU A 38 -3.49 10.10 5.42
C GLU A 38 -3.88 8.63 5.61
N ALA A 39 -5.14 8.29 5.35
CA ALA A 39 -5.63 6.91 5.45
C ALA A 39 -4.94 6.00 4.42
N PHE A 40 -4.86 6.45 3.17
CA PHE A 40 -4.12 5.74 2.11
C PHE A 40 -2.62 5.61 2.44
N PHE A 41 -1.96 6.68 2.90
CA PHE A 41 -0.53 6.58 3.25
C PHE A 41 -0.26 5.66 4.44
N LEU A 42 -1.13 5.67 5.44
CA LEU A 42 -1.04 4.73 6.55
C LEU A 42 -1.17 3.28 6.04
N ALA A 43 -2.11 3.03 5.14
CA ALA A 43 -2.30 1.70 4.57
C ALA A 43 -1.09 1.25 3.72
N LEU A 44 -0.56 2.14 2.87
CA LEU A 44 0.65 1.92 2.08
C LEU A 44 1.85 1.59 2.98
N ASN A 45 2.04 2.34 4.06
CA ASN A 45 3.12 2.09 5.02
C ASN A 45 2.99 0.74 5.70
N ASN A 46 1.78 0.33 6.10
CA ASN A 46 1.57 -0.99 6.71
C ASN A 46 1.95 -2.13 5.74
N VAL A 47 1.64 -1.98 4.45
CA VAL A 47 1.99 -2.98 3.41
C VAL A 47 3.51 -3.02 3.16
N ILE A 48 4.16 -1.86 3.13
CA ILE A 48 5.63 -1.76 3.00
C ILE A 48 6.30 -2.40 4.22
N GLU A 49 5.85 -2.08 5.44
CA GLU A 49 6.42 -2.60 6.69
C GLU A 49 6.27 -4.13 6.78
N ALA A 50 5.13 -4.68 6.36
CA ALA A 50 4.92 -6.12 6.29
C ALA A 50 5.89 -6.85 5.35
N ARG A 51 6.52 -6.13 4.41
CA ARG A 51 7.54 -6.65 3.48
C ARG A 51 8.98 -6.33 3.94
N GLU A 52 9.21 -5.16 4.51
CA GLU A 52 10.53 -4.67 4.95
C GLU A 52 11.21 -5.56 5.99
N GLU A 53 10.47 -6.34 6.78
CA GLU A 53 11.07 -7.26 7.76
C GLU A 53 11.95 -8.35 7.10
N THR A 54 11.85 -8.55 5.78
CA THR A 54 12.49 -9.67 5.09
C THR A 54 13.58 -9.29 4.09
N LEU A 55 13.61 -8.06 3.55
CA LEU A 55 14.49 -7.66 2.43
C LEU A 55 14.81 -6.14 2.41
N ASP A 56 15.86 -5.76 1.67
CA ASP A 56 16.20 -4.35 1.41
C ASP A 56 15.21 -3.70 0.41
N PHE A 57 14.02 -3.37 0.92
CA PHE A 57 12.86 -2.93 0.13
C PHE A 57 13.15 -1.75 -0.80
N ALA A 58 13.96 -0.77 -0.37
CA ALA A 58 14.35 0.38 -1.20
C ALA A 58 15.01 -0.06 -2.52
N LYS A 59 15.85 -1.11 -2.46
CA LYS A 59 16.55 -1.65 -3.62
C LYS A 59 15.59 -2.38 -4.56
N GLU A 60 14.66 -3.15 -4.01
CA GLU A 60 13.64 -3.87 -4.79
C GLU A 60 12.65 -2.92 -5.48
N ALA A 61 12.24 -1.87 -4.77
CA ALA A 61 11.42 -0.79 -5.32
C ALA A 61 12.20 0.16 -6.26
N ASN A 62 13.52 -0.03 -6.43
CA ASN A 62 14.37 0.83 -7.27
C ASN A 62 14.23 2.33 -6.94
N ILE A 63 14.18 2.67 -5.65
CA ILE A 63 14.14 4.05 -5.14
C ILE A 63 15.24 4.28 -4.12
N SER A 64 15.56 5.55 -3.86
CA SER A 64 16.52 5.88 -2.81
C SER A 64 15.93 5.60 -1.41
N ARG A 65 16.77 5.21 -0.44
CA ARG A 65 16.36 5.09 0.97
C ARG A 65 15.78 6.40 1.51
N GLU A 66 16.30 7.54 1.03
CA GLU A 66 15.82 8.86 1.42
C GLU A 66 14.40 9.12 0.90
N GLU A 67 14.11 8.75 -0.34
CA GLU A 67 12.77 8.86 -0.92
C GLU A 67 11.77 7.94 -0.21
N LEU A 68 12.15 6.67 0.01
CA LEU A 68 11.36 5.74 0.82
C LEU A 68 11.07 6.33 2.21
N LYS A 69 12.08 6.87 2.89
CA LYS A 69 11.90 7.49 4.21
C LYS A 69 11.00 8.72 4.17
N ARG A 70 11.06 9.54 3.12
CA ARG A 70 10.14 10.69 2.96
C ARG A 70 8.69 10.23 2.79
N ILE A 71 8.46 9.21 1.98
CA ILE A 71 7.12 8.64 1.76
C ILE A 71 6.59 8.04 3.07
N VAL A 72 7.39 7.21 3.73
CA VAL A 72 6.97 6.49 4.95
C VAL A 72 6.86 7.41 6.16
N SER A 73 7.88 8.24 6.42
CA SER A 73 7.96 9.05 7.64
C SER A 73 7.29 10.42 7.53
N LYS A 74 7.33 11.04 6.35
CA LYS A 74 6.79 12.39 6.15
C LYS A 74 5.44 12.40 5.42
N LYS A 75 4.91 11.22 5.08
CA LYS A 75 3.66 11.06 4.29
C LYS A 75 3.70 11.90 3.01
N GLU A 76 4.88 12.06 2.41
CA GLU A 76 5.01 12.79 1.15
C GLU A 76 4.38 11.96 0.03
N SER A 77 3.53 12.58 -0.78
CA SER A 77 2.87 11.88 -1.88
C SER A 77 3.91 11.41 -2.90
N PRO A 78 4.04 10.09 -3.13
CA PRO A 78 4.84 9.60 -4.24
C PRO A 78 4.20 10.07 -5.55
N ASN A 79 5.03 10.34 -6.55
CA ASN A 79 4.53 10.45 -7.92
C ASN A 79 4.04 9.07 -8.40
N LEU A 80 3.31 9.02 -9.52
CA LEU A 80 2.75 7.77 -10.05
C LEU A 80 3.82 6.70 -10.33
N MET A 81 5.00 7.08 -10.79
CA MET A 81 6.10 6.14 -11.07
C MET A 81 6.62 5.53 -9.77
N THR A 82 6.89 6.36 -8.76
CA THR A 82 7.34 5.93 -7.45
C THR A 82 6.29 5.02 -6.78
N LEU A 83 5.01 5.38 -6.85
CA LEU A 83 3.92 4.55 -6.33
C LEU A 83 3.88 3.19 -7.03
N THR A 84 3.95 3.17 -8.36
CA THR A 84 3.92 1.92 -9.13
C THR A 84 5.12 1.03 -8.80
N SER A 85 6.31 1.60 -8.59
CA SER A 85 7.50 0.84 -8.18
C SER A 85 7.36 0.24 -6.78
N LEU A 86 6.82 1.01 -5.82
CA LEU A 86 6.53 0.53 -4.47
C LEU A 86 5.52 -0.63 -4.49
N LEU A 87 4.42 -0.48 -5.25
CA LEU A 87 3.40 -1.52 -5.40
C LEU A 87 3.98 -2.79 -6.01
N LYS A 88 4.80 -2.67 -7.06
CA LYS A 88 5.46 -3.84 -7.68
C LYS A 88 6.37 -4.58 -6.71
N ALA A 89 7.14 -3.87 -5.90
CA ALA A 89 8.02 -4.47 -4.89
C ALA A 89 7.26 -5.26 -3.82
N VAL A 90 6.00 -4.92 -3.54
CA VAL A 90 5.15 -5.69 -2.62
C VAL A 90 4.30 -6.77 -3.33
N GLY A 91 4.41 -6.89 -4.66
CA GLY A 91 3.67 -7.86 -5.48
C GLY A 91 2.30 -7.37 -5.95
N LEU A 92 2.11 -6.06 -6.06
CA LEU A 92 0.86 -5.41 -6.44
C LEU A 92 1.00 -4.62 -7.75
N THR A 93 -0.13 -4.36 -8.40
CA THR A 93 -0.24 -3.49 -9.58
C THR A 93 -1.50 -2.64 -9.49
N ILE A 94 -1.54 -1.56 -10.27
CA ILE A 94 -2.75 -0.75 -10.47
C ILE A 94 -3.54 -1.34 -11.63
N ASP A 95 -4.86 -1.36 -11.50
CA ASP A 95 -5.80 -1.74 -12.56
C ASP A 95 -6.86 -0.65 -12.74
N PHE A 96 -7.38 -0.53 -13.96
CA PHE A 96 -8.42 0.43 -14.31
C PHE A 96 -9.73 -0.30 -14.58
N LYS A 97 -10.76 0.03 -13.81
CA LYS A 97 -12.13 -0.46 -14.00
C LYS A 97 -13.02 0.61 -14.62
N PRO A 98 -14.04 0.24 -15.41
CA PRO A 98 -15.01 1.20 -15.91
C PRO A 98 -15.76 1.88 -14.75
N SER A 99 -15.98 3.20 -14.86
CA SER A 99 -16.77 3.98 -13.90
C SER A 99 -18.28 3.92 -14.17
N VAL A 100 -18.67 3.38 -15.33
CA VAL A 100 -20.05 3.20 -15.76
C VAL A 100 -20.21 1.77 -16.23
N SER A 101 -21.24 1.07 -15.75
CA SER A 101 -21.59 -0.25 -16.26
C SER A 101 -21.91 -0.14 -17.75
N VAL A 102 -21.07 -0.74 -18.59
CA VAL A 102 -21.43 -0.95 -20.00
C VAL A 102 -22.54 -2.00 -19.98
N ASN A 103 -23.79 -1.55 -20.11
CA ASN A 103 -24.90 -2.45 -20.36
C ASN A 103 -24.60 -3.12 -21.71
N GLN A 104 -24.26 -4.41 -21.66
CA GLN A 104 -24.15 -5.24 -22.85
C GLN A 104 -25.57 -5.69 -23.20
N ASP A 105 -26.10 -5.14 -24.29
CA ASP A 105 -27.29 -5.67 -24.99
C ASP A 105 -26.97 -7.03 -25.63
#